data_AF-A0A7Z9JZ89-F1
#
_entry.id   AF-A0A7Z9JZ89-F1
#
_cell.length_a   1.000
_cell.length_b   1.000
_cell.length_c   1.000
_cell.angle_alpha   90.00
_cell.angle_beta   90.00
_cell.angle_gamma   90.00
#
_symmetry.space_group_name_H-M   'P 1'
#
loop_
_entity.id
_entity.type
_entity.pdbx_description
1 polymer ?
#
loop_
_entity_poly.entity_id
_entity_poly.type
_entity_poly.pdbx_seq_one_letter_code
_entity_poly.pdbx_strand_id
1 'polypeptide(L)'
;EVVTVQPMKTFPIIKDLVTDVSWNYKQNKMIPPFKPGKKKNGKDHVMYQQDVERIQEFRKCIECYLCQDVCHVLRDQDKKEKFVGPRFMIRLASLEMHPLDQEDRIPKIKNEFGSGMCNITRCCTDVCPEHIQITDNGIIPLKERVVDRFYDPVMWIYNKLFGNGAKQE
;
A
#
# COMPACT_ATOMS: atom_id res chain seq x y z
N GLU A 1 -18.19 14.73 31.21
CA GLU A 1 -19.06 14.05 30.23
C GLU A 1 -18.84 12.55 30.27
N VAL A 2 -19.83 11.77 29.80
CA VAL A 2 -19.73 10.31 29.67
C VAL A 2 -18.89 9.98 28.44
N VAL A 3 -17.85 9.16 28.60
CA VAL A 3 -17.02 8.65 27.49
C VAL A 3 -17.49 7.24 27.12
N THR A 4 -17.86 7.04 25.86
CA THR A 4 -18.26 5.74 25.32
C THR A 4 -17.09 5.08 24.61
N VAL A 5 -16.78 3.83 24.96
CA VAL A 5 -15.70 3.03 24.36
C VAL A 5 -16.29 1.82 23.65
N GLN A 6 -15.87 1.57 22.41
CA GLN A 6 -16.36 0.48 21.56
C GLN A 6 -15.19 -0.18 20.80
N PRO A 7 -15.31 -1.48 20.43
CA PRO A 7 -14.31 -2.14 19.59
C PRO A 7 -14.26 -1.54 18.18
N MET A 8 -13.20 -1.86 17.44
CA MET A 8 -13.14 -1.59 16.00
C MET A 8 -14.34 -2.22 15.29
N LYS A 9 -15.03 -1.44 14.46
CA LYS A 9 -16.23 -1.87 13.73
C LYS A 9 -15.91 -2.64 12.45
N THR A 10 -14.73 -2.45 11.85
CA THR A 10 -14.36 -3.14 10.60
C THR A 10 -14.15 -4.65 10.76
N PHE A 11 -13.79 -5.11 11.97
CA PHE A 11 -13.39 -6.49 12.24
C PHE A 11 -14.41 -7.20 13.15
N PRO A 12 -14.63 -8.52 13.01
CA PRO A 12 -15.56 -9.26 13.87
C PRO A 12 -15.15 -9.18 15.34
N ILE A 13 -16.12 -9.02 16.25
CA ILE A 13 -15.85 -8.99 17.70
C ILE A 13 -15.64 -10.42 18.20
N ILE A 14 -14.55 -10.65 18.93
CA ILE A 14 -14.30 -11.91 19.64
C ILE A 14 -14.96 -11.83 21.02
N LYS A 15 -14.59 -10.81 21.80
CA LYS A 15 -15.11 -10.56 23.16
C LYS A 15 -14.76 -9.14 23.60
N ASP A 16 -15.70 -8.45 24.24
CA ASP A 16 -15.51 -7.10 24.79
C ASP A 16 -14.97 -6.12 23.74
N LEU A 17 -13.76 -5.58 23.92
CA LEU A 17 -13.10 -4.66 22.98
C LEU A 17 -12.15 -5.37 21.99
N VAL A 18 -12.07 -6.71 22.05
CA VAL A 18 -11.15 -7.51 21.24
C VAL A 18 -11.82 -7.94 19.94
N THR A 19 -11.17 -7.63 18.81
CA THR A 19 -11.65 -7.98 17.47
C THR A 19 -10.71 -8.95 16.75
N ASP A 20 -11.27 -9.78 15.88
CA ASP A 20 -10.52 -10.70 15.02
C ASP A 20 -9.86 -9.97 13.82
N VAL A 21 -8.55 -9.79 13.93
CA VAL A 21 -7.70 -9.20 12.89
C VAL A 21 -7.01 -10.24 12.00
N SER A 22 -7.42 -11.52 12.06
CA SER A 22 -6.82 -12.63 11.29
C SER A 22 -6.79 -12.38 9.78
N TRP A 23 -7.77 -11.65 9.24
CA TRP A 23 -7.81 -11.24 7.85
C TRP A 23 -6.57 -10.40 7.45
N ASN A 24 -6.08 -9.52 8.33
CA ASN A 24 -4.90 -8.69 8.06
C ASN A 24 -3.65 -9.56 7.83
N TYR A 25 -3.46 -10.61 8.63
CA TYR A 25 -2.35 -11.54 8.43
C TYR A 25 -2.45 -12.29 7.10
N LYS A 26 -3.67 -12.65 6.66
CA LYS A 26 -3.90 -13.26 5.35
C LYS A 26 -3.54 -12.28 4.22
N GLN A 27 -3.95 -11.02 4.32
CA GLN A 27 -3.62 -9.99 3.32
C GLN A 27 -2.11 -9.77 3.22
N ASN A 28 -1.41 -9.67 4.36
CA ASN A 28 0.03 -9.44 4.37
C ASN A 28 0.80 -10.58 3.67
N LYS A 29 0.36 -11.83 3.83
CA LYS A 29 0.98 -13.00 3.19
C LYS A 29 0.87 -12.99 1.67
N MET A 30 -0.11 -12.29 1.10
CA MET A 30 -0.27 -12.19 -0.36
C MET A 30 0.68 -11.17 -0.99
N ILE A 31 1.26 -10.27 -0.20
CA ILE A 31 2.17 -9.23 -0.70
C ILE A 31 3.54 -9.87 -0.94
N PRO A 32 4.06 -9.85 -2.19
CA PRO A 32 5.41 -10.35 -2.47
C PRO A 32 6.45 -9.64 -1.59
N PRO A 33 7.35 -10.37 -0.92
CA PRO A 33 8.33 -9.78 -0.01
C PRO A 33 9.33 -8.90 -0.77
N PHE A 34 10.10 -8.11 -0.02
CA PHE A 34 11.19 -7.30 -0.56
C PHE A 34 12.21 -8.18 -1.29
N LYS A 35 12.62 -7.75 -2.50
CA LYS A 35 13.58 -8.47 -3.34
C LYS A 35 14.69 -7.50 -3.77
N PRO A 36 15.81 -7.43 -3.03
CA PRO A 36 16.91 -6.59 -3.43
C PRO A 36 17.54 -7.10 -4.72
N GLY A 37 18.07 -6.18 -5.53
CA GLY A 37 18.90 -6.55 -6.67
C GLY A 37 20.18 -7.29 -6.28
N LYS A 38 20.90 -7.82 -7.28
CA LYS A 38 22.22 -8.45 -7.03
C LYS A 38 23.23 -7.40 -6.54
N LYS A 39 24.07 -7.79 -5.56
CA LYS A 39 25.21 -6.96 -5.12
C LYS A 39 26.18 -6.73 -6.28
N LYS A 40 26.63 -5.49 -6.49
CA LYS A 40 27.66 -5.17 -7.49
C LYS A 40 29.05 -5.48 -6.92
N ASN A 41 29.81 -6.36 -7.59
CA ASN A 41 31.20 -6.69 -7.28
C ASN A 41 31.45 -7.07 -5.81
N GLY A 42 30.51 -7.77 -5.17
CA GLY A 42 30.62 -8.20 -3.78
C GLY A 42 30.47 -7.09 -2.72
N LYS A 43 30.22 -5.83 -3.12
CA LYS A 43 30.00 -4.72 -2.19
C LYS A 43 28.56 -4.73 -1.66
N ASP A 44 28.38 -4.22 -0.44
CA ASP A 44 27.06 -4.04 0.15
C ASP A 44 26.21 -3.02 -0.61
N HIS A 45 24.90 -3.09 -0.42
CA HIS A 45 23.97 -2.14 -1.01
C HIS A 45 24.17 -0.76 -0.40
N VAL A 46 24.27 0.26 -1.26
CA VAL A 46 24.34 1.66 -0.86
C VAL A 46 23.00 2.31 -1.14
N MET A 47 22.47 3.04 -0.15
CA MET A 47 21.26 3.87 -0.29
C MET A 47 21.57 5.25 0.25
N TYR A 48 21.11 6.30 -0.43
CA TYR A 48 21.22 7.66 0.08
C TYR A 48 20.01 7.99 0.95
N GLN A 49 20.21 8.85 1.97
CA GLN A 49 19.13 9.23 2.88
C GLN A 49 17.93 9.85 2.14
N GLN A 50 18.19 10.67 1.12
CA GLN A 50 17.15 11.27 0.27
C GLN A 50 16.26 10.22 -0.45
N ASP A 51 16.83 9.05 -0.79
CA ASP A 51 16.08 7.98 -1.47
C ASP A 51 15.20 7.19 -0.50
N VAL A 52 15.53 7.22 0.79
CA VAL A 52 14.84 6.44 1.83
C VAL A 52 13.92 7.27 2.73
N GLU A 53 14.04 8.61 2.73
CA GLU A 53 13.29 9.50 3.61
C GLU A 53 11.77 9.30 3.49
N ARG A 54 11.28 9.18 2.25
CA ARG A 54 9.86 8.93 1.97
C ARG A 54 9.38 7.58 2.50
N ILE A 55 10.14 6.50 2.28
CA ILE A 55 9.72 5.16 2.74
C ILE A 55 9.87 4.99 4.25
N GLN A 56 10.74 5.76 4.90
CA GLN A 56 10.88 5.75 6.36
C GLN A 56 9.58 6.17 7.04
N GLU A 57 8.85 7.11 6.46
CA GLU A 57 7.52 7.50 6.91
C GLU A 57 6.56 6.30 6.98
N PHE A 58 6.49 5.50 5.91
CA PHE A 58 5.59 4.34 5.83
C PHE A 58 5.97 3.22 6.80
N ARG A 59 7.25 3.14 7.18
CA ARG A 59 7.77 2.15 8.14
C ARG A 59 7.42 2.46 9.59
N LYS A 60 6.96 3.67 9.91
CA LYS A 60 6.44 4.00 11.25
C LYS A 60 5.17 3.25 11.61
N CYS A 61 4.51 2.61 10.63
CA CYS A 61 3.22 2.00 10.85
C CYS A 61 3.27 0.85 11.87
N ILE A 62 2.58 1.03 13.00
CA ILE A 62 2.50 0.08 14.12
C ILE A 62 1.43 -1.01 13.97
N GLU A 63 0.81 -1.14 12.79
CA GLU A 63 -0.25 -2.15 12.54
C GLU A 63 -1.46 -2.05 13.49
N CYS A 64 -1.82 -0.85 13.96
CA CYS A 64 -2.99 -0.65 14.82
C CYS A 64 -4.35 -0.78 14.10
N TYR A 65 -4.34 -0.78 12.76
CA TYR A 65 -5.50 -0.92 11.87
C TYR A 65 -6.61 0.16 11.99
N LEU A 66 -6.43 1.22 12.77
CA LEU A 66 -7.38 2.35 12.87
C LEU A 66 -7.72 2.97 11.51
N CYS A 67 -6.73 3.07 10.62
CA CYS A 67 -6.94 3.54 9.26
C CYS A 67 -7.95 2.68 8.47
N GLN A 68 -8.02 1.37 8.75
CA GLN A 68 -8.97 0.44 8.14
C GLN A 68 -10.33 0.49 8.83
N ASP A 69 -10.36 0.80 10.12
CA ASP A 69 -11.59 0.99 10.87
C ASP A 69 -12.41 2.18 10.35
N VAL A 70 -11.76 3.29 10.00
CA VAL A 70 -12.45 4.46 9.44
C VAL A 70 -12.72 4.40 7.94
N CYS A 71 -12.12 3.45 7.24
CA CYS A 71 -12.26 3.33 5.79
C CYS A 71 -13.65 2.81 5.42
N HIS A 72 -14.50 3.66 4.84
CA HIS A 72 -15.86 3.29 4.42
C HIS A 72 -15.91 2.11 3.44
N VAL A 73 -14.87 1.92 2.62
CA VAL A 73 -14.78 0.79 1.68
C VAL A 73 -14.67 -0.54 2.42
N LEU A 74 -13.89 -0.59 3.51
CA LEU A 74 -13.71 -1.80 4.31
C LEU A 74 -14.79 -1.98 5.36
N ARG A 75 -15.17 -0.90 6.04
CA ARG A 75 -16.12 -0.93 7.15
C ARG A 75 -17.56 -1.13 6.67
N ASP A 76 -17.98 -0.37 5.66
CA ASP A 76 -19.41 -0.21 5.35
C ASP A 76 -19.82 -0.97 4.07
N GLN A 77 -18.89 -1.29 3.17
CA GLN A 77 -19.20 -1.99 1.91
C GLN A 77 -18.88 -3.49 1.93
N ASP A 78 -18.29 -4.00 3.01
CA ASP A 78 -17.79 -5.38 3.18
C ASP A 78 -16.97 -5.91 1.97
N LYS A 79 -16.26 -5.01 1.28
CA LYS A 79 -15.46 -5.32 0.08
C LYS A 79 -14.04 -5.79 0.42
N LYS A 80 -13.88 -6.53 1.53
CA LYS A 80 -12.59 -7.03 2.02
C LYS A 80 -11.90 -8.01 1.04
N GLU A 81 -12.64 -8.56 0.09
CA GLU A 81 -12.09 -9.39 -0.99
C GLU A 81 -11.62 -8.57 -2.20
N LYS A 82 -12.07 -7.32 -2.33
CA LYS A 82 -11.79 -6.46 -3.50
C LYS A 82 -10.79 -5.36 -3.21
N PHE A 83 -10.53 -5.04 -1.94
CA PHE A 83 -9.61 -3.99 -1.53
C PHE A 83 -8.84 -4.42 -0.29
N VAL A 84 -7.52 -4.30 -0.32
CA VAL A 84 -6.67 -4.64 0.83
C VAL A 84 -6.71 -3.60 1.94
N GLY A 85 -7.21 -2.40 1.70
CA GLY A 85 -7.28 -1.36 2.72
C GLY A 85 -6.04 -0.48 2.84
N PRO A 86 -6.17 0.68 3.52
CA PRO A 86 -5.11 1.66 3.64
C PRO A 86 -3.81 1.11 4.23
N ARG A 87 -3.89 0.23 5.25
CA ARG A 87 -2.68 -0.36 5.87
C ARG A 87 -1.82 -1.12 4.87
N PHE A 88 -2.43 -1.94 4.03
CA PHE A 88 -1.69 -2.76 3.06
C PHE A 88 -1.32 -1.97 1.81
N MET A 89 -2.07 -0.93 1.46
CA MET A 89 -1.61 0.04 0.46
C MET A 89 -0.32 0.75 0.91
N ILE A 90 -0.18 1.08 2.20
CA ILE A 90 1.08 1.65 2.72
C ILE A 90 2.21 0.62 2.74
N ARG A 91 1.90 -0.64 3.03
CA ARG A 91 2.90 -1.72 2.86
C ARG A 91 3.39 -1.81 1.42
N LEU A 92 2.48 -1.78 0.46
CA LEU A 92 2.81 -1.81 -0.97
C LEU A 92 3.61 -0.57 -1.38
N ALA A 93 3.24 0.62 -0.90
CA ALA A 93 3.97 1.85 -1.16
C ALA A 93 5.40 1.78 -0.62
N SER A 94 5.58 1.24 0.59
CA SER A 94 6.91 1.05 1.20
C SER A 94 7.83 0.11 0.42
N LEU A 95 7.27 -0.81 -0.38
CA LEU A 95 8.03 -1.74 -1.21
C LEU A 95 8.30 -1.16 -2.59
N GLU A 96 7.24 -0.71 -3.28
CA GLU A 96 7.35 -0.19 -4.64
C GLU A 96 8.20 1.07 -4.73
N MET A 97 8.23 1.88 -3.66
CA MET A 97 9.05 3.09 -3.59
C MET A 97 10.43 2.84 -2.97
N HIS A 98 10.78 1.60 -2.66
CA HIS A 98 12.06 1.27 -2.05
C HIS A 98 13.18 1.29 -3.10
N PRO A 99 14.29 2.04 -2.88
CA PRO A 99 15.32 2.24 -3.91
C PRO A 99 16.05 0.95 -4.33
N LEU A 100 16.08 -0.05 -3.46
CA LEU A 100 16.71 -1.34 -3.73
C LEU A 100 15.76 -2.45 -4.21
N ASP A 101 14.43 -2.24 -4.12
CA ASP A 101 13.50 -3.33 -4.46
C ASP A 101 13.36 -3.44 -5.98
N GLN A 102 13.46 -4.66 -6.50
CA GLN A 102 13.32 -4.94 -7.93
C GLN A 102 12.04 -5.69 -8.26
N GLU A 103 11.25 -6.06 -7.25
CA GLU A 103 9.98 -6.72 -7.47
C GLU A 103 8.92 -5.71 -7.93
N ASP A 104 8.21 -6.06 -9.01
CA ASP A 104 7.20 -5.19 -9.62
C ASP A 104 5.79 -5.63 -9.19
N ARG A 105 5.18 -4.90 -8.26
CA ARG A 105 3.84 -5.22 -7.76
C ARG A 105 2.75 -4.37 -8.41
N ILE A 106 3.07 -3.42 -9.28
CA ILE A 106 2.10 -2.51 -9.91
C ILE A 106 0.94 -3.26 -10.60
N PRO A 107 1.15 -4.37 -11.35
CA PRO A 107 0.05 -5.16 -11.91
C PRO A 107 -0.87 -5.76 -10.84
N LYS A 108 -0.30 -6.29 -9.76
CA LYS A 108 -1.08 -6.84 -8.63
C LYS A 108 -1.82 -5.75 -7.86
N ILE A 109 -1.20 -4.57 -7.70
CA ILE A 109 -1.81 -3.40 -7.07
C ILE A 109 -3.10 -3.00 -7.79
N LYS A 110 -3.09 -3.04 -9.12
CA LYS A 110 -4.28 -2.80 -9.96
C LYS A 110 -5.32 -3.91 -9.82
N ASN A 111 -4.93 -5.16 -10.05
CA ASN A 111 -5.87 -6.25 -10.32
C ASN A 111 -6.29 -7.02 -9.07
N GLU A 112 -5.39 -7.20 -8.11
CA GLU A 112 -5.58 -8.07 -6.93
C GLU A 112 -5.76 -7.27 -5.65
N PHE A 113 -5.04 -6.15 -5.48
CA PHE A 113 -5.09 -5.38 -4.24
C PHE A 113 -6.11 -4.23 -4.24
N GLY A 114 -6.75 -3.99 -5.39
CA GLY A 114 -7.92 -3.10 -5.46
C GLY A 114 -7.59 -1.62 -5.33
N SER A 115 -6.45 -1.15 -5.84
CA SER A 115 -6.07 0.27 -5.73
C SER A 115 -7.13 1.25 -6.24
N GLY A 116 -7.92 0.84 -7.23
CA GLY A 116 -9.04 1.60 -7.79
C GLY A 116 -10.23 1.79 -6.84
N MET A 117 -10.31 1.03 -5.76
CA MET A 117 -11.40 1.13 -4.78
C MET A 117 -11.26 2.31 -3.82
N CYS A 118 -10.05 2.88 -3.69
CA CYS A 118 -9.83 4.01 -2.80
C CYS A 118 -10.33 5.33 -3.42
N ASN A 119 -11.29 5.96 -2.74
CA ASN A 119 -11.89 7.24 -3.13
C ASN A 119 -11.15 8.48 -2.60
N ILE A 120 -9.97 8.31 -1.96
CA ILE A 120 -9.11 9.43 -1.52
C ILE A 120 -9.86 10.38 -0.55
N THR A 121 -10.68 9.84 0.34
CA THR A 121 -11.44 10.61 1.34
C THR A 121 -10.58 11.11 2.51
N ARG A 122 -9.31 10.71 2.57
CA ARG A 122 -8.32 11.09 3.61
C ARG A 122 -8.61 10.66 5.05
N CYS A 123 -9.77 10.04 5.33
CA CYS A 123 -10.12 9.57 6.68
C CYS A 123 -9.04 8.71 7.34
N CYS A 124 -8.32 7.89 6.57
CA CYS A 124 -7.22 7.06 7.07
C CYS A 124 -5.99 7.86 7.53
N THR A 125 -5.68 8.99 6.89
CA THR A 125 -4.59 9.88 7.28
C THR A 125 -4.92 10.54 8.62
N ASP A 126 -6.13 11.06 8.76
CA ASP A 126 -6.52 11.88 9.92
C ASP A 126 -6.50 11.11 11.24
N VAL A 127 -6.75 9.79 11.20
CA VAL A 127 -6.75 8.93 12.40
C VAL A 127 -5.43 8.23 12.67
N CYS A 128 -4.40 8.44 11.84
CA CYS A 128 -3.13 7.73 12.02
C CYS A 128 -2.39 8.27 13.25
N PRO A 129 -2.16 7.45 14.30
CA PRO A 129 -1.47 7.91 15.52
C PRO A 129 0.01 8.21 15.27
N GLU A 130 0.59 7.63 14.20
CA GLU A 130 1.98 7.83 13.79
C GLU A 130 2.14 8.99 12.78
N HIS A 131 1.05 9.73 12.53
CA HIS A 131 1.01 10.89 11.62
C HIS A 131 1.50 10.60 10.20
N ILE A 132 1.33 9.36 9.73
CA ILE A 132 1.67 8.95 8.37
C ILE A 132 0.68 9.62 7.42
N GLN A 133 1.19 10.30 6.40
CA GLN A 133 0.45 10.85 5.27
C GLN A 133 0.03 9.73 4.32
N ILE A 134 -0.85 8.85 4.82
CA ILE A 134 -1.27 7.61 4.16
C ILE A 134 -1.79 7.90 2.75
N THR A 135 -2.65 8.90 2.64
CA THR A 135 -3.29 9.24 1.37
C THR A 135 -2.31 9.93 0.42
N ASP A 136 -1.68 11.02 0.86
CA ASP A 136 -0.89 11.91 0.01
C ASP A 136 0.44 11.32 -0.42
N ASN A 137 1.20 10.78 0.54
CA ASN A 137 2.54 10.29 0.25
C ASN A 137 2.51 8.83 -0.22
N GLY A 138 1.50 8.05 0.20
CA GLY A 138 1.41 6.61 -0.05
C GLY A 138 0.43 6.21 -1.16
N ILE A 139 -0.88 6.38 -0.94
CA ILE A 139 -1.93 5.84 -1.82
C ILE A 139 -2.01 6.58 -3.16
N ILE A 140 -2.06 7.92 -3.16
CA ILE A 140 -2.10 8.71 -4.41
C ILE A 140 -0.94 8.32 -5.33
N PRO A 141 0.31 8.27 -4.85
CA PRO A 141 1.47 8.02 -5.71
C PRO A 141 1.56 6.57 -6.18
N LEU A 142 1.02 5.62 -5.41
CA LEU A 142 0.76 4.27 -5.91
C LEU A 142 -0.27 4.26 -7.04
N LYS A 143 -1.37 5.01 -6.89
CA LYS A 143 -2.41 5.11 -7.93
C LYS A 143 -1.88 5.78 -9.19
N GLU A 144 -1.08 6.84 -9.06
CA GLU A 144 -0.39 7.50 -10.19
C GLU A 144 0.44 6.48 -10.98
N ARG A 145 1.29 5.68 -10.31
CA ARG A 145 2.05 4.60 -10.97
C ARG A 145 1.19 3.57 -11.70
N VAL A 146 0.01 3.25 -11.17
CA VAL A 146 -0.96 2.38 -11.86
C VAL A 146 -1.55 3.09 -13.09
N VAL A 147 -1.91 4.37 -12.95
CA VAL A 147 -2.48 5.19 -14.03
C VAL A 147 -1.48 5.35 -15.17
N ASP A 148 -0.26 5.79 -14.86
CA ASP A 148 0.81 6.01 -15.85
C ASP A 148 1.12 4.76 -16.67
N ARG A 149 1.08 3.58 -16.03
CA ARG A 149 1.41 2.32 -16.70
C ARG A 149 0.25 1.75 -17.54
N PHE A 150 -1.00 1.94 -17.12
CA PHE A 150 -2.13 1.22 -17.72
C PHE A 150 -3.18 2.10 -18.40
N TYR A 151 -3.17 3.41 -18.15
CA TYR A 151 -4.23 4.33 -18.57
C TYR A 151 -3.71 5.59 -19.26
N ASP A 152 -2.41 5.89 -19.20
CA ASP A 152 -1.82 7.02 -19.93
C ASP A 152 -1.67 6.70 -21.44
N PRO A 153 -2.42 7.40 -22.32
CA PRO A 153 -2.37 7.16 -23.76
C PRO A 153 -1.03 7.58 -24.38
N VAL A 154 -0.35 8.58 -23.83
CA VAL A 154 0.94 9.06 -24.34
C VAL A 154 2.00 8.00 -24.08
N MET A 155 2.06 7.47 -22.85
CA MET A 155 2.97 6.39 -22.50
C MET A 155 2.65 5.10 -23.25
N TRP A 156 1.37 4.79 -23.49
CA TRP A 156 0.98 3.63 -24.29
C TRP A 156 1.43 3.75 -25.75
N ILE A 157 1.20 4.90 -26.38
CA ILE A 157 1.65 5.17 -27.76
C ILE A 157 3.18 5.11 -27.83
N TYR A 158 3.87 5.74 -26.87
CA TYR A 158 5.33 5.71 -26.78
C TYR A 158 5.85 4.26 -26.67
N ASN A 159 5.32 3.46 -25.75
CA ASN A 159 5.72 2.07 -25.57
C ASN A 159 5.38 1.20 -26.79
N LYS A 160 4.30 1.51 -27.52
CA LYS A 160 3.93 0.78 -28.74
C LYS A 160 4.86 1.12 -29.93
N LEU A 161 5.30 2.37 -30.03
CA LEU A 161 6.17 2.85 -31.11
C LEU A 161 7.65 2.54 -30.84
N PHE A 162 8.10 2.60 -29.58
CA PHE A 162 9.52 2.55 -29.22
C PHE A 162 9.86 1.42 -28.21
N GLY A 163 8.88 0.75 -27.61
CA GLY A 163 9.08 -0.18 -26.50
C GLY A 163 9.33 -1.65 -26.88
N ASN A 164 9.37 -2.01 -28.16
CA ASN A 164 9.61 -3.40 -28.61
C ASN A 164 11.07 -3.89 -28.48
N GLY A 165 11.93 -3.21 -27.71
CA GLY A 165 13.35 -3.56 -27.57
C GLY A 165 13.80 -4.14 -26.22
N ALA A 166 12.95 -4.23 -25.19
CA ALA A 166 13.42 -4.48 -23.82
C ALA A 166 12.66 -5.61 -23.07
N LYS A 167 12.34 -6.70 -23.77
CA LYS A 167 11.92 -7.96 -23.13
C LYS A 167 12.66 -9.14 -23.76
N GLN A 168 13.94 -9.27 -23.41
CA GLN A 168 14.70 -10.53 -23.46
C GLN A 168 15.99 -10.33 -22.66
N GLU A 169 15.95 -10.66 -21.37
CA GLU A 169 16.99 -11.38 -20.59
C GLU A 169 16.49 -11.66 -19.17
#